data_AF-A0A2V8RL65-F1
#
_entry.id   AF-A0A2V8RL65-F1
#
_cell.length_a   1.000
_cell.length_b   1.000
_cell.length_c   1.000
_cell.angle_alpha   90.00
_cell.angle_beta   90.00
_cell.angle_gamma   90.00
#
_symmetry.space_group_name_H-M   'P 1'
#
loop_
_entity.id
_entity.type
_entity.pdbx_description
1 polymer ?
#
loop_
_entity_poly.entity_id
_entity_poly.type
_entity_poly.pdbx_seq_one_letter_code
_entity_poly.pdbx_strand_id
1 'polypeptide(L)'
;MKSNERIRRFCLLALSACFVLVAAQTASAQQTPAPGTFLISEFRASGAGALLGDQIRDEYVELYNNTDTMQDLQGYYLQFSDGANDFVIGPLGFSFPVAPHAHVLFANAPGYTLNGYAAPDFDVASGDTTVDIFTENQGVALFFGDPVGASTRIDAVGFAGNSTTYREGTGLPVFSGGGFTPPGVQYAWVRKLTTGLPQDTDDNAQDFALVSLSGDMLGGVQSTLGAPGPENSASPIQHNAQIKSSLIDPQCPGGGPATSACARVRDPNAAGANAAQGTLDLRRTFTNSTGQTITRLRFRLVNITTQGNRAAGEADLRALDGSDIMLTRTDTNPITARGLTVETPPTPTNGGGLNTSLVPTVSAPITSGASLPVHFLIGVQQGGNYRYFVNIEAATTMTKNHVSSNSKQTGAHVSPPLAPVSLKRWVLRGPNKLERSK
;
A
#
# COMPACT_ATOMS: atom_id res chain seq x y z
N MET A 1 21.91 -79.55 -22.42
CA MET A 1 20.75 -78.70 -22.79
C MET A 1 19.88 -78.34 -21.57
N LYS A 2 20.46 -77.69 -20.55
CA LYS A 2 19.76 -77.26 -19.31
C LYS A 2 20.19 -75.86 -18.85
N SER A 3 20.69 -75.02 -19.76
CA SER A 3 21.28 -73.69 -19.45
C SER A 3 20.50 -72.49 -20.00
N ASN A 4 19.50 -72.70 -20.86
CA ASN A 4 18.84 -71.60 -21.58
C ASN A 4 17.46 -71.15 -21.04
N GLU A 5 16.96 -71.75 -19.95
CA GLU A 5 15.68 -71.33 -19.35
C GLU A 5 15.81 -70.37 -18.15
N ARG A 6 16.99 -70.28 -17.51
CA ARG A 6 17.19 -69.37 -16.37
C ARG A 6 17.48 -67.93 -16.76
N ILE A 7 17.98 -67.67 -17.97
CA ILE A 7 18.25 -66.30 -18.46
C ILE A 7 16.98 -65.61 -18.97
N ARG A 8 15.98 -66.36 -19.45
CA ARG A 8 14.70 -65.77 -19.93
C ARG A 8 13.75 -65.36 -18.80
N ARG A 9 13.88 -65.91 -17.59
CA ARG A 9 13.07 -65.51 -16.43
C ARG A 9 13.61 -64.29 -15.66
N PHE A 10 14.88 -63.95 -15.85
CA PHE A 10 15.46 -62.75 -15.22
C PHE A 10 15.26 -61.46 -16.03
N CYS A 11 15.04 -61.55 -17.34
CA CYS A 11 14.76 -60.36 -18.17
C CYS A 11 13.28 -59.93 -18.18
N LEU A 12 12.32 -60.78 -17.77
CA LEU A 12 10.90 -60.39 -17.72
C LEU A 12 10.48 -59.71 -16.40
N LEU A 13 11.27 -59.87 -15.33
CA LEU A 13 11.04 -59.21 -14.04
C LEU A 13 11.75 -57.85 -13.92
N ALA A 14 12.77 -57.58 -14.75
CA ALA A 14 13.47 -56.29 -14.78
C ALA A 14 12.85 -55.28 -15.77
N LEU A 15 12.01 -55.71 -16.72
CA LEU A 15 11.28 -54.81 -17.62
C LEU A 15 9.87 -54.43 -17.14
N SER A 16 9.39 -55.00 -16.03
CA SER A 16 8.11 -54.61 -15.40
C SER A 16 8.28 -53.67 -14.21
N ALA A 17 9.51 -53.26 -13.90
CA ALA A 17 9.81 -52.24 -12.89
C ALA A 17 10.29 -50.92 -13.52
N CYS A 18 10.24 -50.79 -14.84
CA CYS A 18 10.72 -49.61 -15.57
C CYS A 18 9.61 -48.79 -16.26
N PHE A 19 8.33 -49.12 -16.06
CA PHE A 19 7.23 -48.26 -16.49
C PHE A 19 6.12 -48.30 -15.44
N VAL A 20 5.67 -47.11 -15.05
CA VAL A 20 4.65 -46.80 -14.03
C VAL A 20 5.13 -46.76 -12.57
N LEU A 21 6.27 -46.11 -12.31
CA LEU A 21 6.20 -44.97 -11.38
C LEU A 21 6.05 -43.71 -12.24
N VAL A 22 4.88 -43.57 -12.89
CA VAL A 22 4.33 -42.22 -13.00
C VAL A 22 4.03 -41.91 -11.55
N ALA A 23 4.91 -41.13 -10.91
CA ALA A 23 4.50 -40.42 -9.72
C ALA A 23 3.22 -39.71 -10.14
N ALA A 24 2.08 -40.24 -9.70
CA ALA A 24 0.94 -39.39 -9.49
C ALA A 24 1.45 -38.37 -8.47
N GLN A 25 2.07 -37.30 -8.96
CA GLN A 25 1.84 -36.00 -8.36
C GLN A 25 0.33 -35.94 -8.34
N THR A 26 -0.26 -36.29 -7.20
CA THR A 26 -1.55 -35.74 -6.84
C THR A 26 -1.34 -34.26 -7.03
N ALA A 27 -1.84 -33.71 -8.14
CA ALA A 27 -2.04 -32.28 -8.25
C ALA A 27 -2.77 -31.96 -6.95
N SER A 28 -2.10 -31.26 -6.03
CA SER A 28 -2.79 -30.76 -4.86
C SER A 28 -3.88 -29.90 -5.46
N ALA A 29 -5.14 -30.32 -5.34
CA ALA A 29 -6.25 -29.46 -5.70
C ALA A 29 -5.98 -28.15 -4.95
N GLN A 30 -5.76 -27.06 -5.68
CA GLN A 30 -5.52 -25.76 -5.08
C GLN A 30 -6.74 -25.50 -4.20
N GLN A 31 -6.53 -25.48 -2.90
CA GLN A 31 -7.61 -25.22 -1.96
C GLN A 31 -8.22 -23.88 -2.34
N THR A 32 -9.54 -23.84 -2.51
CA THR A 32 -10.26 -22.59 -2.75
C THR A 32 -9.85 -21.58 -1.68
N PRO A 33 -9.23 -20.45 -2.06
CA PRO A 33 -8.88 -19.40 -1.14
C PRO A 33 -10.13 -18.89 -0.42
N ALA A 34 -9.98 -18.51 0.84
CA ALA A 34 -11.07 -17.85 1.56
C ALA A 34 -11.28 -16.44 1.00
N PRO A 35 -12.51 -15.89 1.04
CA PRO A 35 -12.73 -14.46 0.83
C PRO A 35 -11.78 -13.63 1.70
N GLY A 36 -11.31 -12.51 1.15
CA GLY A 36 -10.32 -11.64 1.78
C GLY A 36 -8.88 -12.19 1.78
N THR A 37 -8.56 -13.28 1.07
CA THR A 37 -7.15 -13.74 0.89
C THR A 37 -6.32 -12.68 0.16
N PHE A 38 -6.87 -12.16 -0.94
CA PHE A 38 -6.39 -10.95 -1.60
C PHE A 38 -7.46 -9.88 -1.48
N LEU A 39 -7.02 -8.64 -1.32
CA LEU A 39 -7.89 -7.46 -1.29
C LEU A 39 -7.49 -6.48 -2.38
N ILE A 40 -8.46 -5.86 -3.03
CA ILE A 40 -8.30 -4.65 -3.82
C ILE A 40 -7.95 -3.52 -2.86
N SER A 41 -6.71 -3.03 -2.92
CA SER A 41 -6.19 -2.03 -1.98
C SER A 41 -6.26 -0.61 -2.52
N GLU A 42 -6.10 -0.43 -3.82
CA GLU A 42 -6.15 0.87 -4.48
C GLU A 42 -6.63 0.73 -5.92
N PHE A 43 -7.45 1.65 -6.41
CA PHE A 43 -7.84 1.66 -7.82
C PHE A 43 -8.29 3.05 -8.29
N ARG A 44 -8.28 3.24 -9.61
CA ARG A 44 -8.93 4.39 -10.27
C ARG A 44 -9.32 4.06 -11.70
N ALA A 45 -10.42 4.64 -12.15
CA ALA A 45 -10.97 4.49 -13.51
C ALA A 45 -10.51 5.60 -14.48
N SER A 46 -9.83 6.64 -13.98
CA SER A 46 -9.21 7.69 -14.77
C SER A 46 -8.21 8.45 -13.91
N GLY A 47 -7.51 9.43 -14.49
CA GLY A 47 -6.47 10.17 -13.79
C GLY A 47 -5.97 11.40 -14.54
N ALA A 48 -4.66 11.67 -14.47
CA ALA A 48 -4.08 12.83 -15.12
C ALA A 48 -3.59 12.57 -16.55
N GLY A 49 -3.87 11.37 -17.07
CA GLY A 49 -3.60 11.03 -18.46
C GLY A 49 -4.25 12.01 -19.44
N ALA A 50 -3.67 12.12 -20.63
CA ALA A 50 -4.31 12.83 -21.72
C ALA A 50 -5.62 12.12 -22.11
N LEU A 51 -6.57 12.90 -22.62
CA LEU A 51 -7.74 12.32 -23.31
C LEU A 51 -7.25 11.58 -24.56
N LEU A 52 -7.53 10.28 -24.64
CA LEU A 52 -7.18 9.40 -25.74
C LEU A 52 -8.48 8.89 -26.39
N GLY A 53 -9.09 9.77 -27.17
CA GLY A 53 -10.46 9.61 -27.68
C GLY A 53 -11.45 10.35 -26.79
N ASP A 54 -12.45 9.62 -26.28
CA ASP A 54 -13.48 10.09 -25.35
C ASP A 54 -13.17 9.78 -23.88
N GLN A 55 -12.01 9.15 -23.59
CA GLN A 55 -11.66 8.64 -22.26
C GLN A 55 -10.21 8.93 -21.87
N ILE A 56 -9.91 8.82 -20.56
CA ILE A 56 -8.57 8.96 -19.98
C ILE A 56 -8.10 7.57 -19.54
N ARG A 57 -7.12 7.03 -20.25
CA ARG A 57 -6.65 5.64 -20.12
C ARG A 57 -5.67 5.41 -18.96
N ASP A 58 -5.92 6.05 -17.83
CA ASP A 58 -5.01 6.10 -16.68
C ASP A 58 -5.44 5.15 -15.56
N GLU A 59 -6.10 4.06 -15.95
CA GLU A 59 -6.73 3.12 -15.04
C GLU A 59 -5.72 2.15 -14.43
N TYR A 60 -5.94 1.80 -13.17
CA TYR A 60 -5.25 0.70 -12.53
C TYR A 60 -6.06 0.11 -11.38
N VAL A 61 -5.68 -1.11 -11.00
CA VAL A 61 -6.10 -1.77 -9.77
C VAL A 61 -4.91 -2.44 -9.13
N GLU A 62 -4.82 -2.27 -7.82
CA GLU A 62 -3.81 -2.88 -6.96
C GLU A 62 -4.45 -3.95 -6.10
N LEU A 63 -3.83 -5.12 -6.06
CA LEU A 63 -4.18 -6.21 -5.16
C LEU A 63 -3.14 -6.30 -4.04
N TYR A 64 -3.60 -6.61 -2.84
CA TYR A 64 -2.81 -6.81 -1.64
C TYR A 64 -3.01 -8.24 -1.11
N ASN A 65 -1.91 -8.95 -0.85
CA ASN A 65 -1.96 -10.23 -0.16
C ASN A 65 -2.23 -10.02 1.33
N ASN A 66 -3.46 -10.30 1.76
CA ASN A 66 -3.92 -10.08 3.13
C ASN A 66 -3.59 -11.23 4.09
N THR A 67 -2.72 -12.15 3.67
CA THR A 67 -2.31 -13.29 4.50
C THR A 67 -0.89 -13.12 5.03
N ASP A 68 -0.58 -13.87 6.09
CA ASP A 68 0.78 -14.00 6.65
C ASP A 68 1.66 -14.98 5.86
N THR A 69 1.17 -15.51 4.74
CA THR A 69 1.84 -16.51 3.91
C THR A 69 1.93 -16.07 2.45
N MET A 70 2.86 -16.68 1.72
CA MET A 70 2.98 -16.44 0.29
C MET A 70 1.76 -17.02 -0.42
N GLN A 71 1.16 -16.23 -1.31
CA GLN A 71 -0.02 -16.62 -2.10
C GLN A 71 0.31 -16.56 -3.59
N ASP A 72 -0.42 -17.36 -4.37
CA ASP A 72 -0.32 -17.36 -5.83
C ASP A 72 -1.63 -16.81 -6.41
N LEU A 73 -1.55 -16.08 -7.53
CA LEU A 73 -2.70 -15.58 -8.27
C LEU A 73 -3.23 -16.56 -9.33
N GLN A 74 -2.65 -17.75 -9.45
CA GLN A 74 -3.13 -18.81 -10.32
C GLN A 74 -4.59 -19.17 -9.98
N GLY A 75 -5.44 -19.19 -11.01
CA GLY A 75 -6.86 -19.53 -10.88
C GLY A 75 -7.76 -18.38 -10.43
N TYR A 76 -7.19 -17.20 -10.18
CA TYR A 76 -7.95 -15.99 -9.95
C TYR A 76 -8.41 -15.34 -11.27
N TYR A 77 -9.49 -14.58 -11.19
CA TYR A 77 -10.02 -13.75 -12.27
C TYR A 77 -10.28 -12.37 -11.73
N LEU A 78 -9.80 -11.34 -12.41
CA LEU A 78 -10.08 -9.95 -12.10
C LEU A 78 -11.06 -9.42 -13.14
N GLN A 79 -12.18 -8.87 -12.71
CA GLN A 79 -13.27 -8.51 -13.62
C GLN A 79 -13.83 -7.13 -13.26
N PHE A 80 -14.16 -6.38 -14.30
CA PHE A 80 -14.73 -5.04 -14.21
C PHE A 80 -16.11 -5.06 -14.83
N SER A 81 -17.08 -4.50 -14.12
CA SER A 81 -18.47 -4.48 -14.58
C SER A 81 -18.71 -3.27 -15.48
N ASP A 82 -18.97 -3.46 -16.77
CA ASP A 82 -19.24 -2.31 -17.65
C ASP A 82 -20.71 -1.80 -17.57
N GLY A 83 -21.54 -2.42 -16.73
CA GLY A 83 -22.98 -2.16 -16.62
C GLY A 83 -23.84 -2.89 -17.66
N ALA A 84 -23.25 -3.50 -18.70
CA ALA A 84 -23.94 -4.31 -19.72
C ALA A 84 -23.19 -5.62 -20.11
N ASN A 85 -21.86 -5.60 -20.16
CA ASN A 85 -20.92 -6.72 -20.29
C ASN A 85 -19.85 -6.60 -19.20
N ASP A 86 -19.11 -7.67 -18.98
CA ASP A 86 -18.03 -7.65 -18.00
C ASP A 86 -16.69 -7.84 -18.72
N PHE A 87 -15.74 -6.92 -18.48
CA PHE A 87 -14.36 -7.09 -18.95
C PHE A 87 -13.63 -8.01 -17.98
N VAL A 88 -13.16 -9.17 -18.48
CA VAL A 88 -12.53 -10.20 -17.65
C VAL A 88 -11.03 -10.28 -17.97
N ILE A 89 -10.21 -10.10 -16.95
CA ILE A 89 -8.81 -10.47 -16.93
C ILE A 89 -8.68 -11.82 -16.21
N GLY A 90 -8.70 -12.90 -16.97
CA GLY A 90 -8.39 -14.21 -16.40
C GLY A 90 -8.66 -15.44 -17.29
N PRO A 91 -8.32 -16.65 -16.79
CA PRO A 91 -7.66 -16.87 -15.51
C PRO A 91 -6.28 -16.21 -15.50
N LEU A 92 -5.91 -15.60 -14.39
CA LEU A 92 -4.55 -15.11 -14.18
C LEU A 92 -3.63 -16.34 -14.26
N GLY A 93 -2.97 -16.50 -15.40
CA GLY A 93 -2.30 -17.74 -15.81
C GLY A 93 -0.89 -17.90 -15.25
N PHE A 94 -0.52 -17.09 -14.26
CA PHE A 94 0.86 -16.99 -13.79
C PHE A 94 0.96 -17.47 -12.36
N SER A 95 1.88 -18.42 -12.13
CA SER A 95 2.31 -18.78 -10.79
C SER A 95 3.26 -17.70 -10.25
N PHE A 96 2.68 -16.57 -9.85
CA PHE A 96 3.43 -15.44 -9.31
C PHE A 96 3.31 -15.44 -7.78
N PRO A 97 4.34 -15.88 -7.04
CA PRO A 97 4.31 -15.87 -5.59
C PRO A 97 4.31 -14.44 -5.07
N VAL A 98 3.17 -13.99 -4.57
CA VAL A 98 3.01 -12.72 -3.85
C VAL A 98 3.39 -12.95 -2.39
N ALA A 99 4.42 -12.25 -1.91
CA ALA A 99 4.83 -12.34 -0.52
C ALA A 99 3.71 -11.90 0.44
N PRO A 100 3.73 -12.33 1.72
CA PRO A 100 2.80 -11.82 2.73
C PRO A 100 2.79 -10.29 2.74
N HIS A 101 1.60 -9.69 2.74
CA HIS A 101 1.41 -8.24 2.77
C HIS A 101 2.09 -7.47 1.62
N ALA A 102 2.41 -8.16 0.52
CA ALA A 102 2.90 -7.55 -0.71
C ALA A 102 1.75 -7.23 -1.66
N HIS A 103 2.08 -6.43 -2.67
CA HIS A 103 1.12 -5.88 -3.61
C HIS A 103 1.38 -6.41 -5.02
N VAL A 104 0.37 -6.34 -5.87
CA VAL A 104 0.47 -6.59 -7.31
C VAL A 104 -0.31 -5.52 -8.04
N LEU A 105 0.31 -4.91 -9.04
CA LEU A 105 -0.25 -3.77 -9.77
C LEU A 105 -0.64 -4.16 -11.20
N PHE A 106 -1.90 -3.95 -11.53
CA PHE A 106 -2.47 -4.08 -12.87
C PHE A 106 -2.81 -2.68 -13.39
N ALA A 107 -2.28 -2.29 -14.55
CA ALA A 107 -2.58 -0.98 -15.13
C ALA A 107 -2.83 -1.06 -16.63
N ASN A 108 -3.53 -0.06 -17.17
CA ASN A 108 -3.60 0.21 -18.60
C ASN A 108 -2.30 0.90 -19.04
N ALA A 109 -1.23 0.13 -19.26
CA ALA A 109 0.13 0.67 -19.30
C ALA A 109 0.35 1.79 -20.35
N PRO A 110 -0.29 1.79 -21.54
CA PRO A 110 -0.16 2.88 -22.49
C PRO A 110 -0.62 4.26 -22.01
N GLY A 111 -1.59 4.34 -21.09
CA GLY A 111 -2.09 5.62 -20.55
C GLY A 111 -1.80 5.84 -19.06
N TYR A 112 -1.28 4.83 -18.37
CA TYR A 112 -0.91 4.87 -16.95
C TYR A 112 0.19 5.90 -16.64
N THR A 113 -0.17 6.94 -15.89
CA THR A 113 0.68 8.11 -15.61
C THR A 113 1.59 7.96 -14.40
N LEU A 114 1.39 6.93 -13.58
CA LEU A 114 2.14 6.74 -12.33
C LEU A 114 3.28 5.71 -12.46
N ASN A 115 3.71 5.39 -13.68
CA ASN A 115 4.82 4.48 -13.94
C ASN A 115 6.13 4.88 -13.24
N GLY A 116 6.35 6.20 -13.04
CA GLY A 116 7.49 6.70 -12.28
C GLY A 116 7.43 6.42 -10.78
N TYR A 117 6.24 6.15 -10.22
CA TYR A 117 6.03 5.82 -8.81
C TYR A 117 6.14 4.32 -8.59
N ALA A 118 5.39 3.56 -9.38
CA ALA A 118 5.47 2.11 -9.48
C ALA A 118 5.11 1.67 -10.90
N ALA A 119 6.00 0.92 -11.55
CA ALA A 119 5.69 0.28 -12.82
C ALA A 119 4.69 -0.86 -12.60
N PRO A 120 3.69 -1.07 -13.47
CA PRO A 120 2.74 -2.16 -13.31
C PRO A 120 3.46 -3.51 -13.41
N ASP A 121 3.03 -4.47 -12.60
CA ASP A 121 3.44 -5.87 -12.77
C ASP A 121 2.79 -6.47 -14.02
N PHE A 122 1.59 -5.98 -14.36
CA PHE A 122 0.81 -6.43 -15.52
C PHE A 122 0.23 -5.25 -16.31
N ASP A 123 0.48 -5.26 -17.61
CA ASP A 123 -0.24 -4.43 -18.57
C ASP A 123 -1.52 -5.15 -19.02
N VAL A 124 -2.65 -4.67 -18.52
CA VAL A 124 -3.97 -5.25 -18.79
C VAL A 124 -4.37 -5.07 -20.25
N ALA A 125 -3.96 -3.96 -20.87
CA ALA A 125 -4.28 -3.67 -22.26
C ALA A 125 -3.38 -4.43 -23.24
N SER A 126 -2.36 -5.17 -22.75
CA SER A 126 -1.39 -5.88 -23.59
C SER A 126 -0.75 -4.99 -24.68
N GLY A 127 -0.53 -3.71 -24.36
CA GLY A 127 -0.02 -2.70 -25.28
C GLY A 127 -1.07 -2.07 -26.22
N ASP A 128 -2.34 -2.47 -26.16
CA ASP A 128 -3.41 -1.90 -26.97
C ASP A 128 -3.84 -0.53 -26.43
N THR A 129 -3.49 0.53 -27.15
CA THR A 129 -3.84 1.90 -26.78
C THR A 129 -5.31 2.24 -27.02
N THR A 130 -6.13 1.29 -27.49
CA THR A 130 -7.56 1.45 -27.78
C THR A 130 -8.47 0.77 -26.77
N VAL A 131 -7.93 -0.06 -25.87
CA VAL A 131 -8.67 -0.69 -24.78
C VAL A 131 -8.79 0.26 -23.58
N ASP A 132 -10.02 0.36 -23.08
CA ASP A 132 -10.36 0.85 -21.74
C ASP A 132 -10.68 -0.38 -20.89
N ILE A 133 -10.17 -0.40 -19.67
CA ILE A 133 -10.32 -1.53 -18.76
C ILE A 133 -11.51 -1.37 -17.81
N PHE A 134 -11.91 -0.12 -17.49
CA PHE A 134 -13.18 0.20 -16.81
C PHE A 134 -13.44 1.71 -16.73
N THR A 135 -14.72 2.09 -16.76
CA THR A 135 -15.15 3.49 -16.65
C THR A 135 -15.52 3.88 -15.23
N GLU A 136 -15.69 5.18 -14.97
CA GLU A 136 -16.11 5.63 -13.65
C GLU A 136 -17.48 5.07 -13.22
N ASN A 137 -17.66 4.94 -11.90
CA ASN A 137 -18.85 4.37 -11.25
C ASN A 137 -19.11 2.88 -11.52
N GLN A 138 -18.14 2.18 -12.10
CA GLN A 138 -18.18 0.73 -12.29
C GLN A 138 -17.48 0.00 -11.15
N GLY A 139 -17.93 -1.23 -10.88
CA GLY A 139 -17.35 -2.08 -9.85
C GLY A 139 -16.26 -2.99 -10.40
N VAL A 140 -15.29 -3.30 -9.55
CA VAL A 140 -14.22 -4.27 -9.81
C VAL A 140 -14.34 -5.41 -8.80
N ALA A 141 -14.16 -6.65 -9.25
CA ALA A 141 -14.22 -7.83 -8.41
C ALA A 141 -13.10 -8.81 -8.74
N LEU A 142 -12.59 -9.43 -7.70
CA LEU A 142 -11.66 -10.54 -7.76
C LEU A 142 -12.41 -11.82 -7.45
N PHE A 143 -12.27 -12.82 -8.32
CA PHE A 143 -12.88 -14.14 -8.18
C PHE A 143 -11.81 -15.22 -8.14
N PHE A 144 -12.17 -16.39 -7.62
CA PHE A 144 -11.38 -17.60 -7.70
C PHE A 144 -12.20 -18.75 -8.29
N GLY A 145 -11.70 -19.32 -9.38
CA GLY A 145 -12.37 -20.40 -10.10
C GLY A 145 -13.46 -19.92 -11.06
N ASP A 146 -14.01 -20.88 -11.80
CA ASP A 146 -15.01 -20.71 -12.85
C ASP A 146 -16.23 -21.60 -12.54
N PRO A 147 -17.48 -21.13 -12.64
CA PRO A 147 -17.91 -19.78 -13.06
C PRO A 147 -17.58 -18.67 -12.07
N VAL A 148 -17.20 -17.50 -12.62
CA VAL A 148 -17.12 -16.25 -11.86
C VAL A 148 -18.52 -15.81 -11.41
N GLY A 149 -18.64 -15.33 -10.18
CA GLY A 149 -19.89 -14.90 -9.59
C GLY A 149 -19.82 -14.72 -8.08
N ALA A 150 -20.93 -14.31 -7.45
CA ALA A 150 -20.95 -13.96 -6.03
C ALA A 150 -20.43 -15.08 -5.09
N SER A 151 -20.59 -16.37 -5.47
CA SER A 151 -20.10 -17.51 -4.69
C SER A 151 -18.61 -17.79 -4.83
N THR A 152 -17.97 -17.29 -5.88
CA THR A 152 -16.53 -17.45 -6.16
C THR A 152 -15.77 -16.15 -5.93
N ARG A 153 -16.45 -15.10 -5.43
CA ARG A 153 -15.86 -13.79 -5.16
C ARG A 153 -14.93 -13.86 -3.95
N ILE A 154 -13.73 -13.34 -4.14
CA ILE A 154 -12.71 -13.18 -3.10
C ILE A 154 -12.79 -11.80 -2.47
N ASP A 155 -12.94 -10.77 -3.29
CA ASP A 155 -13.12 -9.37 -2.87
C ASP A 155 -13.84 -8.59 -3.98
N ALA A 156 -14.51 -7.51 -3.63
CA ALA A 156 -15.01 -6.55 -4.62
C ALA A 156 -15.12 -5.14 -4.07
N VAL A 157 -14.96 -4.17 -4.95
CA VAL A 157 -15.28 -2.78 -4.67
C VAL A 157 -16.09 -2.17 -5.80
N GLY A 158 -17.23 -1.60 -5.44
CA GLY A 158 -18.11 -0.94 -6.39
C GLY A 158 -18.91 0.19 -5.75
N PHE A 159 -19.62 0.90 -6.60
CA PHE A 159 -20.42 2.06 -6.27
C PHE A 159 -21.86 1.71 -5.91
N ALA A 160 -22.50 2.60 -5.18
CA ALA A 160 -23.93 2.48 -4.86
C ALA A 160 -24.75 2.31 -6.16
N GLY A 161 -25.59 1.28 -6.22
CA GLY A 161 -26.34 0.90 -7.41
C GLY A 161 -25.72 -0.21 -8.27
N ASN A 162 -24.40 -0.49 -8.19
CA ASN A 162 -23.84 -1.67 -8.87
C ASN A 162 -24.40 -2.99 -8.32
N SER A 163 -24.28 -4.06 -9.12
CA SER A 163 -24.59 -5.42 -8.68
C SER A 163 -23.77 -5.80 -7.45
N THR A 164 -24.38 -6.56 -6.54
CA THR A 164 -23.66 -7.12 -5.37
C THR A 164 -22.56 -8.10 -5.78
N THR A 165 -22.50 -8.57 -7.02
CA THR A 165 -21.35 -9.33 -7.53
C THR A 165 -20.07 -8.49 -7.55
N TYR A 166 -20.19 -7.18 -7.81
CA TYR A 166 -19.09 -6.23 -7.98
C TYR A 166 -19.02 -5.19 -6.87
N ARG A 167 -19.65 -5.47 -5.72
CA ARG A 167 -19.75 -4.54 -4.61
C ARG A 167 -20.02 -5.26 -3.30
N GLU A 168 -19.48 -4.68 -2.24
CA GLU A 168 -19.74 -5.09 -0.86
C GLU A 168 -20.47 -3.99 -0.10
N GLY A 169 -21.50 -4.40 0.62
CA GLY A 169 -22.33 -3.50 1.43
C GLY A 169 -22.89 -2.31 0.65
N THR A 170 -22.75 -1.12 1.25
CA THR A 170 -23.40 0.13 0.82
C THR A 170 -22.88 0.60 -0.54
N GLY A 171 -21.60 0.34 -0.84
CA GLY A 171 -20.96 0.85 -2.04
C GLY A 171 -20.41 2.26 -1.92
N LEU A 172 -19.46 2.57 -2.79
CA LEU A 172 -18.87 3.89 -2.89
C LEU A 172 -19.89 4.95 -3.38
N PRO A 173 -19.76 6.21 -2.95
CA PRO A 173 -20.50 7.33 -3.53
C PRO A 173 -20.24 7.48 -5.03
N VAL A 174 -21.31 7.66 -5.81
CA VAL A 174 -21.30 7.79 -7.27
C VAL A 174 -20.88 9.21 -7.67
N PHE A 175 -19.98 9.35 -8.64
CA PHE A 175 -19.70 10.61 -9.31
C PHE A 175 -20.89 11.05 -10.16
N SER A 176 -21.42 12.23 -9.86
CA SER A 176 -22.47 12.90 -10.62
C SER A 176 -22.04 13.23 -12.06
N GLY A 177 -23.01 13.37 -12.96
CA GLY A 177 -22.75 13.71 -14.37
C GLY A 177 -22.36 12.53 -15.26
N GLY A 178 -22.61 11.29 -14.82
CA GLY A 178 -22.36 10.08 -15.63
C GLY A 178 -20.92 9.56 -15.55
N GLY A 179 -20.18 9.90 -14.49
CA GLY A 179 -18.85 9.33 -14.23
C GLY A 179 -17.68 10.25 -14.54
N PHE A 180 -17.85 11.32 -15.32
CA PHE A 180 -16.71 12.11 -15.76
C PHE A 180 -16.02 12.88 -14.62
N THR A 181 -14.83 12.42 -14.20
CA THR A 181 -13.91 13.24 -13.42
C THR A 181 -13.24 14.24 -14.35
N PRO A 182 -13.03 15.53 -13.96
CA PRO A 182 -12.35 16.47 -14.84
C PRO A 182 -10.98 15.94 -15.30
N PRO A 183 -10.63 16.05 -16.59
CA PRO A 183 -9.35 15.59 -17.10
C PRO A 183 -8.18 16.27 -16.38
N GLY A 184 -7.11 15.51 -16.15
CA GLY A 184 -5.91 16.04 -15.50
C GLY A 184 -5.93 15.96 -13.97
N VAL A 185 -6.99 15.44 -13.36
CA VAL A 185 -7.08 15.29 -11.90
C VAL A 185 -6.39 14.01 -11.43
N GLN A 186 -5.49 14.14 -10.47
CA GLN A 186 -4.90 12.99 -9.77
C GLN A 186 -5.78 12.58 -8.59
N TYR A 187 -6.34 11.38 -8.66
CA TYR A 187 -7.16 10.77 -7.61
C TYR A 187 -7.01 9.25 -7.60
N ALA A 188 -7.42 8.65 -6.48
CA ALA A 188 -7.59 7.20 -6.35
C ALA A 188 -8.61 6.89 -5.25
N TRP A 189 -9.24 5.73 -5.34
CA TRP A 189 -9.92 5.11 -4.20
C TRP A 189 -8.93 4.22 -3.48
N VAL A 190 -8.66 4.54 -2.21
CA VAL A 190 -7.70 3.83 -1.37
C VAL A 190 -8.43 3.09 -0.26
N ARG A 191 -8.14 1.82 -0.06
CA ARG A 191 -8.63 1.06 1.09
C ARG A 191 -7.97 1.61 2.35
N LYS A 192 -8.77 1.86 3.39
CA LYS A 192 -8.32 2.49 4.63
C LYS A 192 -7.38 1.55 5.36
N LEU A 193 -6.31 2.12 5.89
CA LEU A 193 -5.28 1.43 6.69
C LEU A 193 -5.32 1.90 8.15
N THR A 194 -6.51 2.23 8.68
CA THR A 194 -6.67 2.84 10.02
C THR A 194 -6.03 2.02 11.14
N THR A 195 -6.03 0.68 11.00
CA THR A 195 -5.44 -0.30 11.92
C THR A 195 -4.07 -0.79 11.48
N GLY A 196 -3.50 -0.24 10.40
CA GLY A 196 -2.19 -0.57 9.85
C GLY A 196 -2.20 -1.69 8.83
N LEU A 197 -3.34 -2.38 8.73
CA LEU A 197 -3.67 -3.32 7.68
C LEU A 197 -4.92 -2.81 6.94
N PRO A 198 -5.18 -3.31 5.72
CA PRO A 198 -6.39 -2.97 4.99
C PRO A 198 -7.65 -3.30 5.77
N GLN A 199 -8.58 -2.33 5.78
CA GLN A 199 -9.88 -2.49 6.38
C GLN A 199 -10.80 -3.24 5.42
N ASP A 200 -11.44 -4.29 5.92
CA ASP A 200 -12.35 -5.15 5.19
C ASP A 200 -13.55 -5.49 6.09
N THR A 201 -14.62 -4.71 5.97
CA THR A 201 -15.81 -4.82 6.82
C THR A 201 -17.03 -5.30 6.05
N ASP A 202 -16.81 -5.83 4.84
CA ASP A 202 -17.82 -6.15 3.85
C ASP A 202 -18.71 -4.94 3.47
N ASP A 203 -18.19 -3.71 3.63
CA ASP A 203 -18.88 -2.47 3.24
C ASP A 203 -17.90 -1.47 2.62
N ASN A 204 -17.92 -1.36 1.29
CA ASN A 204 -17.01 -0.51 0.53
C ASN A 204 -17.04 0.97 0.98
N ALA A 205 -18.19 1.48 1.44
CA ALA A 205 -18.29 2.87 1.94
C ALA A 205 -17.49 3.09 3.24
N GLN A 206 -17.40 2.04 4.07
CA GLN A 206 -16.60 2.06 5.29
C GLN A 206 -15.14 1.77 5.01
N ASP A 207 -14.84 0.97 4.00
CA ASP A 207 -13.50 0.46 3.76
C ASP A 207 -12.63 1.35 2.89
N PHE A 208 -13.20 2.17 2.01
CA PHE A 208 -12.44 3.03 1.11
C PHE A 208 -12.58 4.52 1.42
N ALA A 209 -11.59 5.29 0.98
CA ALA A 209 -11.62 6.74 0.92
C ALA A 209 -11.21 7.21 -0.49
N LEU A 210 -11.87 8.24 -1.01
CA LEU A 210 -11.41 8.94 -2.20
C LEU A 210 -10.30 9.91 -1.79
N VAL A 211 -9.11 9.78 -2.39
CA VAL A 211 -8.01 10.74 -2.22
C VAL A 211 -7.79 11.56 -3.47
N SER A 212 -7.40 12.83 -3.31
CA SER A 212 -6.97 13.69 -4.40
C SER A 212 -5.94 14.71 -3.92
N LEU A 213 -5.20 15.31 -4.86
CA LEU A 213 -4.18 16.31 -4.54
C LEU A 213 -4.72 17.63 -3.97
N SER A 214 -6.03 17.85 -3.97
CA SER A 214 -6.63 19.06 -3.39
C SER A 214 -7.50 18.78 -2.17
N GLY A 215 -8.11 17.59 -2.08
CA GLY A 215 -9.12 17.31 -1.07
C GLY A 215 -10.44 18.05 -1.30
N ASP A 216 -10.71 18.47 -2.54
CA ASP A 216 -11.96 19.12 -2.93
C ASP A 216 -13.02 18.09 -3.37
N MET A 217 -14.21 18.58 -3.73
CA MET A 217 -15.25 17.77 -4.35
C MET A 217 -14.83 17.34 -5.75
N LEU A 218 -14.88 16.03 -6.03
CA LEU A 218 -14.69 15.45 -7.35
C LEU A 218 -15.99 14.79 -7.78
N GLY A 219 -16.58 15.23 -8.89
CA GLY A 219 -17.87 14.68 -9.36
C GLY A 219 -18.99 14.76 -8.32
N GLY A 220 -18.96 15.72 -7.39
CA GLY A 220 -19.94 15.82 -6.29
C GLY A 220 -19.68 14.91 -5.08
N VAL A 221 -18.55 14.17 -5.08
CA VAL A 221 -18.10 13.36 -3.95
C VAL A 221 -16.93 14.04 -3.26
N GLN A 222 -16.99 14.12 -1.94
CA GLN A 222 -15.92 14.74 -1.15
C GLN A 222 -14.68 13.85 -1.15
N SER A 223 -13.56 14.34 -1.71
CA SER A 223 -12.27 13.68 -1.56
C SER A 223 -11.55 14.13 -0.30
N THR A 224 -10.58 13.34 0.15
CA THR A 224 -9.62 13.70 1.18
C THR A 224 -8.33 14.16 0.51
N LEU A 225 -7.69 15.21 1.03
CA LEU A 225 -6.35 15.56 0.56
C LEU A 225 -5.42 14.36 0.76
N GLY A 226 -4.74 13.97 -0.30
CA GLY A 226 -3.91 12.79 -0.35
C GLY A 226 -3.30 12.60 -1.73
N ALA A 227 -2.74 11.44 -1.97
CA ALA A 227 -2.23 11.09 -3.30
C ALA A 227 -2.53 9.61 -3.62
N PRO A 228 -2.78 9.29 -4.90
CA PRO A 228 -2.51 7.96 -5.43
C PRO A 228 -1.08 7.54 -5.06
N GLY A 229 -0.90 6.30 -4.67
CA GLY A 229 0.40 5.78 -4.27
C GLY A 229 0.53 4.29 -4.54
N PRO A 230 0.33 3.87 -5.82
CA PRO A 230 0.22 2.47 -6.19
C PRO A 230 1.51 1.69 -5.89
N GLU A 231 1.35 0.41 -5.58
CA GLU A 231 2.38 -0.51 -5.14
C GLU A 231 2.34 -1.77 -6.00
N ASN A 232 3.52 -2.10 -6.54
CA ASN A 232 3.75 -3.32 -7.30
C ASN A 232 4.47 -4.37 -6.43
N SER A 233 4.78 -5.52 -7.02
CA SER A 233 5.48 -6.63 -6.34
C SER A 233 6.87 -6.31 -5.81
N ALA A 234 7.50 -5.24 -6.30
CA ALA A 234 8.81 -4.76 -5.88
C ALA A 234 8.72 -3.62 -4.84
N SER A 235 7.51 -3.22 -4.46
CA SER A 235 7.29 -2.14 -3.49
C SER A 235 7.62 -2.60 -2.06
N PRO A 236 8.09 -1.70 -1.20
CA PRO A 236 8.27 -1.97 0.23
C PRO A 236 6.96 -2.48 0.86
N ILE A 237 7.06 -3.47 1.76
CA ILE A 237 5.88 -4.00 2.47
C ILE A 237 5.84 -3.53 3.92
N GLN A 238 4.66 -3.60 4.54
CA GLN A 238 4.47 -3.16 5.91
C GLN A 238 5.28 -3.99 6.93
N HIS A 239 6.00 -3.28 7.81
CA HIS A 239 6.90 -3.83 8.82
C HIS A 239 6.73 -3.14 10.19
N ASN A 240 5.53 -2.67 10.53
CA ASN A 240 5.27 -1.98 11.82
C ASN A 240 5.68 -2.83 13.03
N ALA A 241 5.57 -4.16 12.92
CA ALA A 241 5.97 -5.08 13.99
C ALA A 241 7.49 -5.22 14.13
N GLN A 242 8.27 -5.07 13.06
CA GLN A 242 9.70 -5.35 13.04
C GLN A 242 10.55 -4.08 13.05
N ILE A 243 10.02 -2.94 12.62
CA ILE A 243 10.73 -1.66 12.63
C ILE A 243 10.21 -0.83 13.80
N LYS A 244 11.00 -0.78 14.87
CA LYS A 244 10.56 -0.17 16.13
C LYS A 244 10.80 1.32 16.12
N SER A 245 9.77 2.09 16.49
CA SER A 245 9.89 3.53 16.68
C SER A 245 10.22 3.87 18.13
N SER A 246 11.14 4.80 18.33
CA SER A 246 11.48 5.38 19.63
C SER A 246 11.72 6.88 19.51
N LEU A 247 11.90 7.57 20.64
CA LEU A 247 12.27 8.98 20.64
C LEU A 247 13.73 9.13 20.27
N ILE A 248 14.07 10.16 19.48
CA ILE A 248 15.47 10.54 19.26
C ILE A 248 16.11 10.83 20.62
N ASP A 249 15.49 11.69 21.43
CA ASP A 249 15.90 11.94 22.81
C ASP A 249 14.82 11.48 23.81
N PRO A 250 15.02 10.33 24.49
CA PRO A 250 14.10 9.85 25.53
C PRO A 250 13.96 10.80 26.73
N GLN A 251 14.95 11.66 26.99
CA GLN A 251 14.91 12.64 28.09
C GLN A 251 14.13 13.90 27.70
N CYS A 252 13.83 14.11 26.41
CA CYS A 252 12.97 15.17 25.94
C CYS A 252 11.75 14.67 25.13
N PRO A 253 10.76 14.00 25.79
CA PRO A 253 9.56 13.47 25.14
C PRO A 253 8.53 14.56 24.75
N GLY A 254 8.79 15.81 25.13
CA GLY A 254 7.90 16.95 25.04
C GLY A 254 8.06 17.77 23.75
N GLY A 255 7.92 19.08 23.91
CA GLY A 255 8.32 20.07 22.92
C GLY A 255 9.70 20.64 23.24
N GLY A 256 10.41 21.16 22.24
CA GLY A 256 11.68 21.86 22.43
C GLY A 256 11.94 22.92 21.37
N PRO A 257 13.07 23.65 21.48
CA PRO A 257 13.50 24.59 20.45
C PRO A 257 13.90 23.87 19.14
N ALA A 258 14.01 24.62 18.05
CA ALA A 258 14.31 24.07 16.72
C ALA A 258 15.53 23.15 16.66
N THR A 259 16.58 23.50 17.41
CA THR A 259 17.86 22.78 17.46
C THR A 259 17.88 21.56 18.38
N SER A 260 16.86 21.31 19.21
CA SER A 260 16.91 20.21 20.17
C SER A 260 16.46 18.87 19.59
N ALA A 261 16.93 17.75 20.12
CA ALA A 261 16.45 16.42 19.72
C ALA A 261 15.09 16.03 20.33
N CYS A 262 14.35 17.00 20.89
CA CYS A 262 13.05 16.77 21.51
C CYS A 262 12.07 16.14 20.53
N ALA A 263 11.18 15.30 21.03
CA ALA A 263 10.26 14.51 20.23
C ALA A 263 9.42 15.34 19.23
N ARG A 264 9.20 16.62 19.52
CA ARG A 264 8.38 17.54 18.75
C ARG A 264 8.92 18.97 18.82
N VAL A 265 8.80 19.69 17.72
CA VAL A 265 9.10 21.13 17.66
C VAL A 265 7.99 21.82 16.88
N ARG A 266 7.50 22.94 17.40
CA ARG A 266 6.60 23.84 16.68
C ARG A 266 7.37 25.07 16.27
N ASP A 267 7.28 25.44 15.00
CA ASP A 267 7.73 26.74 14.51
C ASP A 267 6.53 27.49 13.92
N PRO A 268 5.94 28.44 14.66
CA PRO A 268 4.81 29.24 14.16
C PRO A 268 5.23 30.33 13.17
N ASN A 269 6.51 30.63 13.06
CA ASN A 269 7.03 31.69 12.21
C ASN A 269 7.55 31.16 10.87
N ALA A 270 7.64 29.82 10.72
CA ALA A 270 7.97 29.19 9.46
C ALA A 270 7.00 29.66 8.36
N ALA A 271 7.53 30.33 7.34
CA ALA A 271 6.76 30.78 6.18
C ALA A 271 6.96 29.81 5.02
N GLY A 272 5.88 29.47 4.32
CA GLY A 272 5.93 28.60 3.16
C GLY A 272 4.53 28.21 2.66
N ALA A 273 4.47 27.71 1.42
CA ALA A 273 3.27 27.06 0.92
C ALA A 273 2.87 25.93 1.88
N ASN A 274 1.58 25.73 2.08
CA ASN A 274 1.05 24.66 2.92
C ASN A 274 1.44 24.74 4.42
N ALA A 275 1.95 25.89 4.90
CA ALA A 275 2.26 26.16 6.31
C ALA A 275 1.67 27.49 6.84
N ALA A 276 0.37 27.76 6.64
CA ALA A 276 -0.25 29.06 6.97
C ALA A 276 -0.18 29.43 8.47
N GLN A 277 -0.06 28.45 9.36
CA GLN A 277 0.19 28.64 10.79
C GLN A 277 1.59 28.14 11.20
N GLY A 278 2.53 28.06 10.27
CA GLY A 278 3.86 27.51 10.48
C GLY A 278 3.90 25.98 10.40
N THR A 279 4.94 25.38 10.97
CA THR A 279 5.25 23.96 10.85
C THR A 279 5.29 23.24 12.19
N LEU A 280 5.04 21.94 12.15
CA LEU A 280 5.23 20.96 13.21
C LEU A 280 6.26 19.95 12.72
N ASP A 281 7.27 19.69 13.54
CA ASP A 281 8.30 18.70 13.29
C ASP A 281 8.14 17.56 14.31
N LEU A 282 7.97 16.32 13.83
CA LEU A 282 7.87 15.12 14.66
C LEU A 282 9.14 14.28 14.50
N ARG A 283 9.82 14.00 15.61
CA ARG A 283 11.17 13.41 15.61
C ARG A 283 11.16 12.01 16.20
N ARG A 284 11.65 11.03 15.44
CA ARG A 284 11.66 9.61 15.84
C ARG A 284 12.93 8.91 15.37
N THR A 285 13.29 7.85 16.08
CA THR A 285 14.31 6.89 15.66
C THR A 285 13.60 5.61 15.25
N PHE A 286 13.92 5.08 14.07
CA PHE A 286 13.42 3.79 13.59
C PHE A 286 14.55 2.76 13.60
N THR A 287 14.38 1.69 14.36
CA THR A 287 15.36 0.62 14.51
C THR A 287 14.94 -0.58 13.67
N ASN A 288 15.84 -1.05 12.82
CA ASN A 288 15.62 -2.24 12.01
C ASN A 288 15.74 -3.50 12.89
N SER A 289 14.65 -4.18 13.16
CA SER A 289 14.63 -5.51 13.79
C SER A 289 14.04 -6.59 12.89
N THR A 290 14.11 -6.39 11.57
CA THR A 290 13.62 -7.37 10.56
C THR A 290 14.50 -8.61 10.45
N GLY A 291 15.73 -8.57 10.99
CA GLY A 291 16.72 -9.62 10.80
C GLY A 291 17.50 -9.51 9.48
N GLN A 292 17.09 -8.63 8.56
CA GLN A 292 17.72 -8.41 7.26
C GLN A 292 18.12 -6.93 7.08
N THR A 293 18.97 -6.64 6.10
CA THR A 293 19.27 -5.25 5.74
C THR A 293 18.10 -4.63 5.00
N ILE A 294 17.62 -3.48 5.46
CA ILE A 294 16.63 -2.65 4.76
C ILE A 294 17.34 -1.88 3.65
N THR A 295 16.84 -1.98 2.43
CA THR A 295 17.37 -1.30 1.24
C THR A 295 16.51 -0.13 0.79
N ARG A 296 15.21 -0.16 1.10
CA ARG A 296 14.28 0.97 0.93
C ARG A 296 13.39 1.07 2.15
N LEU A 297 13.19 2.29 2.64
CA LEU A 297 12.30 2.60 3.76
C LEU A 297 11.32 3.67 3.29
N ARG A 298 10.03 3.45 3.56
CA ARG A 298 8.91 4.31 3.21
C ARG A 298 8.02 4.49 4.43
N PHE A 299 7.44 5.68 4.58
CA PHE A 299 6.44 5.98 5.59
C PHE A 299 5.16 6.43 4.91
N ARG A 300 4.14 5.58 4.90
CA ARG A 300 2.84 5.88 4.29
C ARG A 300 1.89 6.49 5.30
N LEU A 301 1.26 7.61 4.98
CA LEU A 301 0.27 8.26 5.83
C LEU A 301 -1.06 7.53 5.78
N VAL A 302 -1.34 6.77 6.83
CA VAL A 302 -2.54 5.92 6.91
C VAL A 302 -3.69 6.54 7.70
N ASN A 303 -3.39 7.55 8.52
CA ASN A 303 -4.41 8.34 9.22
C ASN A 303 -3.86 9.72 9.56
N ILE A 304 -4.42 10.75 8.92
CA ILE A 304 -4.04 12.15 9.10
C ILE A 304 -5.30 13.02 9.15
N THR A 305 -5.33 14.02 10.02
CA THR A 305 -6.35 15.09 9.96
C THR A 305 -5.90 16.13 8.94
N THR A 306 -6.63 16.23 7.84
CA THR A 306 -6.29 17.11 6.71
C THR A 306 -7.57 17.64 6.02
N GLN A 307 -7.42 18.37 4.93
CA GLN A 307 -8.54 18.81 4.11
C GLN A 307 -9.40 17.63 3.64
N GLY A 308 -10.72 17.76 3.74
CA GLY A 308 -11.68 16.75 3.29
C GLY A 308 -12.02 15.62 4.27
N ASN A 309 -11.27 15.44 5.37
CA ASN A 309 -11.56 14.39 6.37
C ASN A 309 -11.54 14.84 7.85
N ARG A 310 -11.36 16.14 8.10
CA ARG A 310 -11.28 16.71 9.44
C ARG A 310 -12.65 17.10 9.98
N ALA A 311 -12.88 16.84 11.27
CA ALA A 311 -14.05 17.33 12.00
C ALA A 311 -13.85 18.78 12.50
N ALA A 312 -14.91 19.40 13.00
CA ALA A 312 -14.82 20.72 13.63
C ALA A 312 -13.82 20.71 14.81
N GLY A 313 -12.87 21.64 14.79
CA GLY A 313 -11.80 21.73 15.80
C GLY A 313 -10.64 20.75 15.61
N GLU A 314 -10.65 19.94 14.55
CA GLU A 314 -9.46 19.19 14.12
C GLU A 314 -8.51 20.06 13.28
N ALA A 315 -7.24 19.70 13.31
CA ALA A 315 -6.19 20.37 12.55
C ALA A 315 -6.30 20.05 11.05
N ASP A 316 -5.72 20.93 10.24
CA ASP A 316 -5.40 20.66 8.85
C ASP A 316 -3.87 20.56 8.72
N LEU A 317 -3.39 19.32 8.59
CA LEU A 317 -1.98 18.99 8.48
C LEU A 317 -1.63 18.60 7.05
N ARG A 318 -0.42 18.99 6.63
CA ARG A 318 0.15 18.75 5.30
C ARG A 318 1.54 18.15 5.46
N ALA A 319 1.81 16.98 4.89
CA ALA A 319 3.16 16.45 4.85
C ALA A 319 4.01 17.30 3.90
N LEU A 320 5.22 17.68 4.30
CA LEU A 320 6.13 18.51 3.52
C LEU A 320 7.48 17.81 3.36
N ASP A 321 8.20 18.17 2.29
CA ASP A 321 9.61 17.81 2.14
C ASP A 321 10.45 18.49 3.22
N GLY A 322 11.33 17.71 3.85
CA GLY A 322 12.30 18.17 4.84
C GLY A 322 13.73 17.84 4.42
N SER A 323 14.66 18.74 4.72
CA SER A 323 16.10 18.50 4.60
C SER A 323 16.67 17.89 5.88
N ASP A 324 17.79 17.17 5.80
CA ASP A 324 18.52 16.71 6.98
C ASP A 324 18.83 17.85 7.96
N ILE A 325 18.68 17.58 9.26
CA ILE A 325 18.95 18.55 10.32
C ILE A 325 19.88 17.98 11.38
N MET A 326 20.77 18.83 11.89
CA MET A 326 21.59 18.52 13.06
C MET A 326 20.86 18.97 14.33
N LEU A 327 20.74 18.05 15.28
CA LEU A 327 20.03 18.23 16.54
C LEU A 327 20.96 18.03 17.71
N THR A 328 20.67 18.68 18.84
CA THR A 328 21.40 18.49 20.10
C THR A 328 20.51 17.75 21.11
N ARG A 329 20.99 16.62 21.62
CA ARG A 329 20.34 15.87 22.70
C ARG A 329 20.52 16.56 24.05
N THR A 330 19.71 16.16 25.04
CA THR A 330 19.80 16.61 26.43
C THR A 330 21.16 16.27 27.06
N ASP A 331 21.80 15.18 26.59
CA ASP A 331 23.17 14.80 26.95
C ASP A 331 24.27 15.59 26.20
N THR A 332 23.89 16.65 25.47
CA THR A 332 24.74 17.54 24.65
C THR A 332 25.35 16.92 23.39
N ASN A 333 25.15 15.62 23.14
CA ASN A 333 25.67 15.01 21.93
C ASN A 333 24.87 15.44 20.68
N PRO A 334 25.56 15.79 19.59
CA PRO A 334 24.90 16.05 18.32
C PRO A 334 24.39 14.75 17.70
N ILE A 335 23.25 14.83 17.00
CA ILE A 335 22.68 13.74 16.22
C ILE A 335 22.06 14.31 14.94
N THR A 336 22.28 13.65 13.81
CA THR A 336 21.62 14.03 12.55
C THR A 336 20.31 13.28 12.43
N ALA A 337 19.21 14.01 12.23
CA ALA A 337 17.93 13.45 11.83
C ALA A 337 17.77 13.61 10.32
N ARG A 338 17.44 12.51 9.62
CA ARG A 338 17.18 12.55 8.18
C ARG A 338 15.86 13.22 7.88
N GLY A 339 15.90 14.12 6.91
CA GLY A 339 14.71 14.67 6.30
C GLY A 339 13.97 13.60 5.49
N LEU A 340 12.68 13.82 5.28
CA LEU A 340 11.84 12.98 4.45
C LEU A 340 11.31 13.82 3.28
N THR A 341 11.22 13.21 2.10
CA THR A 341 10.59 13.80 0.92
C THR A 341 9.38 12.99 0.53
N VAL A 342 8.34 13.67 0.05
CA VAL A 342 7.16 13.02 -0.52
C VAL A 342 7.55 12.30 -1.80
N GLU A 343 7.12 11.04 -1.93
CA GLU A 343 7.30 10.29 -3.17
C GLU A 343 6.42 10.86 -4.29
N THR A 344 6.97 10.88 -5.49
CA THR A 344 6.31 11.40 -6.69
C THR A 344 6.64 10.48 -7.88
N PRO A 345 5.83 10.47 -8.96
CA PRO A 345 4.56 11.18 -9.15
C PRO A 345 3.38 10.61 -8.31
N PRO A 346 2.30 11.36 -8.09
CA PRO A 346 2.10 12.74 -8.55
C PRO A 346 2.72 13.77 -7.58
N THR A 347 3.03 14.97 -8.07
CA THR A 347 3.57 16.05 -7.23
C THR A 347 2.45 16.76 -6.45
N PRO A 348 2.41 16.68 -5.11
CA PRO A 348 1.31 17.23 -4.32
C PRO A 348 1.53 18.72 -4.02
N THR A 349 1.00 19.59 -4.88
CA THR A 349 1.13 21.05 -4.74
C THR A 349 0.52 21.61 -3.45
N ASN A 350 -0.50 20.95 -2.89
CA ASN A 350 -1.14 21.33 -1.63
C ASN A 350 -0.57 20.60 -0.40
N GLY A 351 0.59 19.95 -0.55
CA GLY A 351 1.22 19.11 0.46
C GLY A 351 0.61 17.71 0.54
N GLY A 352 1.32 16.80 1.20
CA GLY A 352 0.91 15.40 1.36
C GLY A 352 -0.23 15.22 2.36
N GLY A 353 -1.08 14.23 2.12
CA GLY A 353 -2.23 13.91 2.96
C GLY A 353 -2.41 12.40 3.13
N LEU A 354 -3.65 11.91 3.12
CA LEU A 354 -3.94 10.48 3.23
C LEU A 354 -3.30 9.71 2.06
N ASN A 355 -2.76 8.52 2.35
CA ASN A 355 -2.06 7.63 1.40
C ASN A 355 -0.75 8.20 0.81
N THR A 356 -0.38 9.44 1.12
CA THR A 356 0.91 9.97 0.70
C THR A 356 2.06 9.24 1.41
N SER A 357 3.08 8.88 0.65
CA SER A 357 4.29 8.23 1.14
C SER A 357 5.47 9.19 1.22
N LEU A 358 6.30 8.97 2.25
CA LEU A 358 7.49 9.76 2.55
C LEU A 358 8.72 8.84 2.60
N VAL A 359 9.81 9.23 1.96
CA VAL A 359 11.08 8.49 1.95
C VAL A 359 12.22 9.34 2.48
N PRO A 360 13.24 8.76 3.13
CA PRO A 360 14.44 9.51 3.53
C PRO A 360 15.14 10.15 2.32
N THR A 361 15.51 11.42 2.45
CA THR A 361 16.30 12.20 1.47
C THR A 361 17.58 11.48 1.03
N VAL A 362 18.20 10.75 1.96
CA VAL A 362 19.38 9.92 1.73
C VAL A 362 19.09 8.51 2.23
N SER A 363 18.90 7.58 1.30
CA SER A 363 18.69 6.15 1.58
C SER A 363 20.03 5.41 1.64
N ALA A 364 20.62 5.32 2.83
CA ALA A 364 21.66 4.33 3.08
C ALA A 364 21.01 3.01 3.55
N PRO A 365 21.52 1.84 3.15
CA PRO A 365 21.03 0.58 3.69
C PRO A 365 21.11 0.56 5.23
N ILE A 366 20.04 0.12 5.88
CA ILE A 366 19.98 0.03 7.35
C ILE A 366 20.16 -1.44 7.71
N THR A 367 21.34 -1.81 8.21
CA THR A 367 21.61 -3.18 8.64
C THR A 367 20.71 -3.60 9.81
N SER A 368 20.54 -4.90 10.02
CA SER A 368 19.80 -5.42 11.18
C SER A 368 20.41 -4.90 12.49
N GLY A 369 19.57 -4.39 13.38
CA GLY A 369 19.94 -3.74 14.65
C GLY A 369 20.31 -2.26 14.53
N ALA A 370 20.60 -1.76 13.32
CA ALA A 370 20.90 -0.34 13.12
C ALA A 370 19.63 0.53 13.23
N SER A 371 19.85 1.82 13.48
CA SER A 371 18.77 2.79 13.68
C SER A 371 18.94 4.02 12.80
N LEU A 372 17.81 4.58 12.36
CA LEU A 372 17.75 5.81 11.57
C LEU A 372 16.91 6.87 12.31
N PRO A 373 17.54 7.93 12.84
CA PRO A 373 16.81 9.11 13.30
C PRO A 373 16.24 9.85 12.09
N VAL A 374 14.96 10.17 12.13
CA VAL A 374 14.25 10.92 11.08
C VAL A 374 13.38 12.01 11.70
N HIS A 375 13.05 13.01 10.90
CA HIS A 375 12.07 14.01 11.27
C HIS A 375 11.01 14.19 10.16
N PHE A 376 9.75 14.25 10.58
CA PHE A 376 8.61 14.50 9.70
C PHE A 376 8.32 16.00 9.74
N LEU A 377 8.57 16.71 8.64
CA LEU A 377 8.16 18.11 8.52
C LEU A 377 6.70 18.19 8.08
N ILE A 378 5.88 18.89 8.86
CA ILE A 378 4.45 18.97 8.67
C ILE A 378 4.05 20.44 8.63
N GLY A 379 3.42 20.86 7.54
CA GLY A 379 2.76 22.15 7.42
C GLY A 379 1.46 22.17 8.22
N VAL A 380 1.23 23.23 8.98
CA VAL A 380 -0.01 23.44 9.72
C VAL A 380 -0.82 24.51 8.99
N GLN A 381 -1.85 24.09 8.26
CA GLN A 381 -2.81 25.02 7.65
C GLN A 381 -3.79 25.57 8.69
N GLN A 382 -4.24 24.70 9.59
CA GLN A 382 -5.16 25.04 10.67
C GLN A 382 -4.76 24.25 11.92
N GLY A 383 -4.64 24.92 13.06
CA GLY A 383 -4.47 24.28 14.35
C GLY A 383 -5.75 23.61 14.86
N GLY A 384 -5.59 22.50 15.57
CA GLY A 384 -6.66 21.78 16.22
C GLY A 384 -6.17 20.46 16.81
N ASN A 385 -7.12 19.60 17.19
CA ASN A 385 -6.81 18.20 17.50
C ASN A 385 -6.33 17.49 16.24
N TYR A 386 -5.28 16.68 16.33
CA TYR A 386 -4.77 16.00 15.14
C TYR A 386 -4.56 14.50 15.31
N ARG A 387 -4.60 13.83 14.17
CA ARG A 387 -4.16 12.46 13.93
C ARG A 387 -3.01 12.53 12.94
N TYR A 388 -1.96 11.76 13.19
CA TYR A 388 -0.84 11.60 12.27
C TYR A 388 -0.20 10.24 12.54
N PHE A 389 -0.55 9.27 11.70
CA PHE A 389 -0.14 7.88 11.81
C PHE A 389 0.48 7.44 10.49
N VAL A 390 1.55 6.68 10.61
CA VAL A 390 2.24 6.10 9.46
C VAL A 390 2.30 4.59 9.57
N ASN A 391 2.18 3.93 8.42
CA ASN A 391 2.76 2.61 8.23
C ASN A 391 4.24 2.77 7.90
N ILE A 392 5.06 1.87 8.45
CA ILE A 392 6.46 1.75 8.10
C ILE A 392 6.56 0.62 7.10
N GLU A 393 7.00 0.94 5.90
CA GLU A 393 7.13 0.00 4.79
C GLU A 393 8.61 -0.15 4.45
N ALA A 394 9.09 -1.37 4.25
CA ALA A 394 10.48 -1.63 3.92
C ALA A 394 10.66 -2.73 2.89
N ALA A 395 11.65 -2.55 2.01
CA ALA A 395 12.21 -3.63 1.21
C ALA A 395 13.48 -4.14 1.89
N THR A 396 13.65 -5.46 1.94
CA THR A 396 14.82 -6.10 2.55
C THR A 396 15.57 -6.94 1.52
N THR A 397 16.90 -7.07 1.66
CA THR A 397 17.63 -8.08 0.89
C THR A 397 17.22 -9.46 1.38
N MET A 398 16.42 -10.18 0.60
CA MET A 398 16.24 -11.61 0.80
C MET A 398 17.63 -12.26 0.68
N THR A 399 18.16 -12.84 1.75
CA THR A 399 19.24 -13.81 1.60
C THR A 399 18.71 -14.92 0.70
N LYS A 400 19.29 -15.04 -0.48
CA LYS A 400 19.00 -16.07 -1.48
C LYS A 400 19.29 -17.43 -0.85
N ASN A 401 18.33 -18.00 -0.12
CA ASN A 401 18.43 -19.38 0.31
C ASN A 401 18.31 -20.22 -0.95
N HIS A 402 19.45 -20.72 -1.39
CA HIS A 402 19.56 -21.76 -2.38
C HIS A 402 18.52 -22.84 -2.04
N VAL A 403 17.64 -23.15 -3.00
CA VAL A 403 16.71 -24.27 -2.89
C VAL A 403 17.56 -25.54 -2.82
N SER A 404 17.91 -25.97 -1.61
CA SER A 404 18.20 -27.36 -1.34
C SER A 404 16.94 -27.96 -0.73
N SER A 405 16.31 -28.85 -1.49
CA SER A 405 15.32 -29.77 -0.98
C SER A 405 15.89 -30.50 0.25
N ASN A 406 15.16 -30.44 1.36
CA ASN A 406 15.45 -31.00 2.69
C ASN A 406 16.13 -30.06 3.71
N SER A 407 15.34 -29.18 4.31
CA SER A 407 15.49 -28.91 5.74
C SER A 407 14.12 -28.65 6.36
N LYS A 408 13.79 -29.38 7.44
CA LYS A 408 12.64 -29.12 8.30
C LYS A 408 12.61 -27.64 8.66
N GLN A 409 11.55 -26.97 8.23
CA GLN A 409 11.27 -25.57 8.51
C GLN A 409 10.97 -25.44 10.00
N THR A 410 11.97 -25.04 10.79
CA THR A 410 11.71 -24.49 12.12
C THR A 410 11.08 -23.13 11.92
N GLY A 411 9.80 -23.00 12.26
CA GLY A 411 9.01 -21.80 12.04
C GLY A 411 9.72 -20.54 12.54
N ALA A 412 10.02 -19.61 11.63
CA ALA A 412 10.20 -18.23 11.99
C ALA A 412 8.85 -17.76 12.56
N HIS A 413 8.82 -17.47 13.84
CA HIS A 413 7.64 -16.89 14.48
C HIS A 413 7.51 -15.46 13.95
N VAL A 414 6.85 -15.28 12.80
CA VAL A 414 6.44 -13.97 12.32
C VAL A 414 5.48 -13.43 13.37
N SER A 415 5.88 -12.36 14.05
CA SER A 415 4.98 -11.69 14.98
C SER A 415 3.88 -11.03 14.16
N PRO A 416 2.62 -11.05 14.61
CA PRO A 416 1.54 -10.41 13.88
C PRO A 416 1.86 -8.92 13.67
N PRO A 417 1.47 -8.33 12.53
CA PRO A 417 1.66 -6.91 12.26
C PRO A 417 1.05 -6.07 13.39
N LEU A 418 1.80 -5.07 13.84
CA LEU A 418 1.35 -4.13 14.86
C LEU A 418 0.58 -2.97 14.20
N ALA A 419 -0.32 -2.36 14.97
CA ALA A 419 -1.05 -1.15 14.59
C ALA A 419 -0.11 -0.03 14.07
N PRO A 420 -0.60 0.96 13.30
CA PRO A 420 0.21 2.02 12.74
C PRO A 420 0.98 2.74 13.84
N VAL A 421 2.14 3.28 13.47
CA VAL A 421 2.92 4.06 14.41
C VAL A 421 2.23 5.39 14.65
N SER A 422 1.63 5.52 15.84
CA SER A 422 1.10 6.79 16.30
C SER A 422 2.24 7.75 16.60
N LEU A 423 2.26 8.88 15.90
CA LEU A 423 3.08 10.03 16.32
C LEU A 423 2.37 10.91 17.38
N LYS A 424 1.27 10.35 17.94
CA LYS A 424 0.37 10.76 19.04
C LYS A 424 -0.76 11.74 18.69
N ARG A 425 -1.88 11.64 19.44
CA ARG A 425 -3.07 12.51 19.45
C ARG A 425 -2.87 13.72 20.39
N TRP A 426 -2.89 14.95 19.88
CA TRP A 426 -2.67 16.18 20.68
C TRP A 426 -3.50 17.36 20.15
N VAL A 427 -3.62 18.42 20.96
CA VAL A 427 -4.28 19.68 20.61
C VAL A 427 -3.24 20.72 20.22
N LEU A 428 -3.37 21.32 19.03
CA LEU A 428 -2.67 22.54 18.64
C LEU A 428 -3.56 23.75 18.98
N ARG A 429 -3.27 24.50 20.04
CA ARG A 429 -4.02 25.73 20.41
C ARG A 429 -3.18 26.97 20.17
N GLY A 430 -3.53 27.75 19.15
CA GLY A 430 -2.87 29.01 18.81
C GLY A 430 -1.42 28.85 18.32
N PRO A 431 -0.71 29.96 18.07
CA PRO A 431 0.64 29.92 17.48
C PRO A 431 1.68 29.25 18.39
N ASN A 432 1.56 29.33 19.72
CA ASN A 432 2.69 29.02 20.61
C ASN A 432 2.49 27.84 21.58
N LYS A 433 1.37 27.08 21.56
CA LYS A 433 1.13 26.03 22.57
C LYS A 433 0.67 24.68 21.99
N LEU A 434 1.42 23.64 22.38
CA LEU A 434 1.10 22.21 22.21
C LEU A 434 0.66 21.65 23.57
N GLU A 435 -0.55 21.11 23.67
CA GLU A 435 -1.08 20.54 24.93
C GLU A 435 -1.51 19.08 24.72
N ARG A 436 -1.32 18.23 25.75
CA ARG A 436 -1.87 16.85 25.76
C ARG A 436 -3.37 16.97 25.65
N SER A 437 -4.00 16.26 24.71
CA SER A 437 -5.43 16.01 24.86
C SER A 437 -5.60 15.16 26.12
N LYS A 438 -6.55 15.56 26.97
CA LYS A 438 -6.93 14.75 28.14
C LYS A 438 -7.45 13.39 27.70
#